data_AF-A0A328P5N9-F1
#
_entry.id   AF-A0A328P5N9-F1
#
_cell.length_a   1.000
_cell.length_b   1.000
_cell.length_c   1.000
_cell.angle_alpha   90.00
_cell.angle_beta   90.00
_cell.angle_gamma   90.00
#
_symmetry.space_group_name_H-M   'P 1'
#
loop_
_entity.id
_entity.type
_entity.pdbx_description
1 polymer ?
#
loop_
_entity_poly.entity_id
_entity_poly.type
_entity_poly.pdbx_seq_one_letter_code
_entity_poly.pdbx_strand_id
1 'polypeptide(L)' 'MATDYAPLPDGPVLCDSCSKAGKQVEMQPQDMLPPDALEWAKREDAELQSYRCPACETVNVFRVD' A
#
# COMPACT_ATOMS: atom_id res chain seq x y z
N MET A 1 4.12 -6.19 16.98
CA MET A 1 3.54 -4.94 16.44
C MET A 1 2.45 -5.40 15.49
N ALA A 2 1.18 -5.12 15.78
CA ALA A 2 0.10 -5.44 14.85
C ALA A 2 0.32 -4.59 13.60
N THR A 3 0.64 -5.24 12.47
CA THR A 3 0.72 -4.57 11.18
C THR A 3 -0.71 -4.27 10.76
N ASP A 4 -1.31 -3.24 11.33
CA ASP A 4 -2.62 -2.76 10.92
C ASP A 4 -2.42 -1.98 9.63
N TYR A 5 -2.84 -2.58 8.51
CA TYR A 5 -2.78 -1.94 7.21
C TYR A 5 -3.86 -0.87 7.12
N ALA A 6 -3.49 0.33 6.70
CA ALA A 6 -4.44 1.41 6.51
C ALA A 6 -5.46 1.03 5.42
N PRO A 7 -6.73 1.47 5.53
CA PRO A 7 -7.70 1.28 4.47
C PRO A 7 -7.26 1.99 3.20
N LEU A 8 -7.61 1.40 2.06
CA LEU A 8 -7.38 1.97 0.75
C LEU A 8 -8.19 3.27 0.64
N PRO A 9 -7.57 4.41 0.30
CA PRO A 9 -8.32 5.64 0.10
C PRO A 9 -9.24 5.50 -1.13
N ASP A 10 -10.42 6.12 -1.08
CA ASP A 10 -11.35 6.24 -2.22
C ASP A 10 -10.78 7.02 -3.44
N GLY A 11 -9.58 7.59 -3.31
CA GLY A 11 -8.92 8.43 -4.29
C GLY A 11 -7.57 7.88 -4.76
N PRO A 12 -6.79 8.66 -5.53
CA PRO A 12 -5.48 8.23 -6.00
C PRO A 12 -4.54 7.98 -4.82
N VAL A 13 -3.88 6.82 -4.82
CA VAL A 13 -2.89 6.47 -3.80
C VAL A 13 -1.63 7.29 -4.06
N LEU A 14 -1.35 8.26 -3.22
CA LEU A 14 -0.16 9.12 -3.35
C LEU A 14 0.98 8.61 -2.46
N CYS A 15 2.20 8.65 -2.98
CA CYS A 15 3.38 8.29 -2.20
C CYS A 15 3.69 9.37 -1.14
N ASP A 16 3.64 9.01 0.14
CA ASP A 16 3.95 9.90 1.27
C ASP A 16 5.38 10.48 1.18
N SER A 17 6.37 9.64 0.81
CA SER A 17 7.76 10.07 0.66
C SER A 17 7.92 11.13 -0.44
N CYS A 18 7.24 10.95 -1.58
CA CYS A 18 7.25 11.95 -2.65
C CYS A 18 6.49 13.22 -2.24
N SER A 19 5.34 13.07 -1.57
CA SER A 19 4.55 14.20 -1.07
C SER A 19 5.36 15.07 -0.12
N LYS A 20 6.14 14.47 0.79
CA LYS A 20 7.07 15.19 1.66
C LYS A 20 8.16 15.96 0.90
N ALA A 21 8.55 15.48 -0.27
CA ALA A 21 9.47 16.17 -1.17
C ALA A 21 8.78 17.22 -2.08
N GLY A 22 7.48 17.49 -1.89
CA GLY A 22 6.69 18.41 -2.71
C GLY A 22 6.25 17.83 -4.06
N LYS A 23 6.32 16.51 -4.25
CA LYS A 23 5.90 15.81 -5.47
C LYS A 23 4.70 14.92 -5.21
N GLN A 24 3.62 15.15 -5.94
CA GLN A 24 2.48 14.23 -5.92
C GLN A 24 2.75 13.11 -6.94
N VAL A 25 3.17 11.96 -6.45
CA VAL A 25 3.39 10.77 -7.29
C VAL A 25 2.32 9.76 -6.95
N GLU A 26 1.50 9.45 -7.94
CA GLU A 26 0.53 8.37 -7.87
C GLU A 26 1.26 7.02 -7.87
N MET A 27 0.98 6.22 -6.85
CA MET A 27 1.50 4.87 -6.72
C MET A 27 0.70 3.94 -7.63
N GLN A 28 1.39 3.00 -8.24
CA GLN A 28 0.78 2.02 -9.12
C GLN A 28 0.40 0.76 -8.34
N PRO A 29 -0.81 0.22 -8.52
CA PRO A 29 -1.18 -1.05 -7.91
C PRO A 29 -0.26 -2.16 -8.41
N GLN A 30 0.14 -3.03 -7.50
CA GLN A 30 0.99 -4.18 -7.75
C GLN A 30 0.24 -5.44 -7.34
N ASP A 31 0.22 -6.43 -8.24
CA ASP A 31 -0.45 -7.72 -8.04
C ASP A 31 0.21 -8.59 -6.96
N MET A 32 1.50 -8.35 -6.69
CA MET A 32 2.27 -9.10 -5.70
C MET A 32 2.27 -8.41 -4.35
N LEU A 33 1.54 -9.00 -3.41
CA LEU A 33 1.64 -8.66 -1.99
C LEU A 33 2.96 -9.19 -1.40
N PRO A 34 3.61 -8.42 -0.51
CA PRO A 34 4.72 -8.94 0.28
C PRO A 34 4.28 -10.14 1.13
N PRO A 35 5.17 -11.11 1.41
CA PRO A 35 4.82 -12.33 2.12
C PRO A 35 4.20 -12.06 3.50
N ASP A 36 4.74 -11.10 4.27
CA ASP A 36 4.15 -10.68 5.55
C ASP A 36 2.72 -10.13 5.41
N ALA A 37 2.43 -9.38 4.35
CA ALA A 37 1.09 -8.87 4.06
C ALA A 37 0.14 -9.99 3.68
N LEU A 38 0.60 -10.95 2.88
CA LEU A 38 -0.20 -12.10 2.49
C LEU A 38 -0.55 -12.99 3.69
N GLU A 39 0.39 -13.21 4.61
CA GLU A 39 0.12 -13.98 5.83
C GLU A 39 -0.86 -13.26 6.75
N TRP A 40 -0.75 -11.94 6.88
CA TRP A 40 -1.70 -11.14 7.63
C TRP A 40 -3.10 -11.15 7.01
N ALA A 41 -3.20 -10.94 5.68
CA ALA A 41 -4.46 -10.99 4.92
C ALA A 41 -5.20 -12.30 5.15
N LYS A 42 -4.47 -13.43 5.10
CA LYS A 42 -5.03 -14.76 5.37
C LYS A 42 -5.45 -14.96 6.82
N ARG A 43 -4.73 -14.37 7.77
CA ARG A 43 -5.05 -14.50 9.20
C ARG A 43 -6.32 -13.70 9.56
N GLU A 44 -6.42 -12.48 9.05
CA GLU A 44 -7.51 -11.56 9.36
C GLU A 44 -8.70 -11.70 8.40
N ASP A 45 -8.61 -12.60 7.42
CA ASP A 45 -9.60 -12.78 6.34
C ASP A 45 -9.91 -11.47 5.60
N ALA A 46 -8.85 -10.69 5.33
CA ALA A 46 -8.94 -9.35 4.77
C ALA A 46 -8.26 -9.26 3.40
N GLU A 47 -8.87 -8.53 2.47
CA GLU A 47 -8.27 -8.27 1.16
C GLU A 47 -7.27 -7.10 1.26
N LEU A 48 -6.05 -7.31 0.76
CA LEU A 48 -5.00 -6.31 0.73
C LEU A 48 -4.60 -6.00 -0.71
N GLN A 49 -4.16 -4.77 -0.93
CA GLN A 49 -3.63 -4.32 -2.20
C GLN A 49 -2.33 -3.54 -1.97
N SER A 50 -1.27 -4.01 -2.63
CA SER A 50 0.03 -3.35 -2.63
C SER A 50 0.11 -2.30 -3.72
N TYR A 51 0.74 -1.19 -3.41
CA TYR A 51 0.99 -0.09 -4.32
C TYR A 51 2.48 0.24 -4.30
N ARG A 52 3.10 0.36 -5.47
CA ARG A 52 4.50 0.75 -5.62
C ARG A 52 4.61 2.13 -6.23
N CYS A 53 5.40 2.98 -5.60
CA CYS A 53 5.72 4.29 -6.16
C CYS A 53 6.73 4.12 -7.31
N PRO A 54 6.42 4.56 -8.54
CA PRO A 54 7.36 4.48 -9.67
C PRO A 54 8.56 5.43 -9.53
N ALA A 55 8.48 6.45 -8.66
CA ALA A 55 9.53 7.45 -8.51
C ALA A 55 10.59 7.09 -7.46
N CYS A 56 10.20 6.44 -6.36
CA CYS A 56 11.10 6.11 -5.25
C CYS A 56 11.05 4.63 -4.86
N GLU A 57 10.31 3.81 -5.61
CA GLU A 57 10.19 2.36 -5.44
C GLU A 57 9.63 1.90 -4.08
N THR A 58 9.16 2.84 -3.26
CA THR A 58 8.47 2.56 -1.99
C THR A 58 7.20 1.76 -2.25
N VAL A 59 7.01 0.70 -1.46
CA VAL A 59 5.79 -0.12 -1.47
C VAL A 59 4.97 0.20 -0.24
N ASN A 60 3.71 0.58 -0.46
CA ASN A 60 2.69 0.70 0.59
C ASN A 60 1.65 -0.38 0.38
N VAL A 61 1.10 -0.91 1.46
CA VAL A 61 0.05 -1.92 1.42
C VAL A 61 -1.16 -1.36 2.13
N PHE A 62 -2.32 -1.53 1.51
CA PHE A 62 -3.59 -1.01 2.00
C PHE A 62 -4.63 -2.13 2.05
N ARG A 63 -5.60 -2.01 2.96
CA ARG A 63 -6.74 -2.93 3.07
C ARG A 63 -7.90 -2.46 2.19
N VAL A 64 -8.51 -3.37 1.45
CA VAL A 64 -9.60 -3.09 0.48
C VAL A 64 -10.99 -3.39 1.07
N ASP A 65 -11.07 -3.74 2.35
CA ASP A 65 -12.32 -4.00 3.11
C ASP A 65 -13.40 -2.91 2.91
#